data_AF-A0A8T3RM15-F1
#
_entry.id   AF-A0A8T3RM15-F1
#
_cell.length_a   1.000
_cell.length_b   1.000
_cell.length_c   1.000
_cell.angle_alpha   90.00
_cell.angle_beta   90.00
_cell.angle_gamma   90.00
#
_symmetry.space_group_name_H-M   'P 1'
#
loop_
_entity.id
_entity.type
_entity.pdbx_description
1 polymer ?
#
loop_
_entity_poly.entity_id
_entity_poly.type
_entity_poly.pdbx_seq_one_letter_code
_entity_poly.pdbx_strand_id
1 'polypeptide(L)'
;MRLWTYAAAAAILTACTAQQPPEGELTLESHAAYADSLRKSGLAGTLLGSQWLEAAGQALQAPLAIELPFGEQGAFLAHRPRAEAFAFEAVENQQLVVTVSTAAGPKPRLFADFFQAFPGADAAPTEWRKLDSLPAESTELRFEIPASGRYLLRLQPELLAASAYRLEVEIEAVWPFPVQEHDITAVMSFFGDARDGGRRQHEGVDIFAPRGTPVLAVAGGLATPRESRLGGKTVWLRSRGASYYYAHLDSFAVSSYARVDAGDVLGYIGNTGNARTTAPHLHFGVYRRRSGAIDPLPLLRSWQLAETAADAGFEAHEVRVTASRLNVRGLPDGQAPVLQQIERGTLVHARAIAGQWTRVALADGTQGWIASRFREPVARSFASSAPTVRLRNRYY
;
A
#
# COMPACT_ATOMS: atom_id res chain seq x y z
N MET A 1 -64.20 40.67 -27.76
CA MET A 1 -63.79 39.38 -28.38
C MET A 1 -62.51 39.63 -29.16
N ARG A 2 -61.34 39.07 -28.89
CA ARG A 2 -60.86 38.02 -27.96
C ARG A 2 -59.47 38.47 -27.47
N LEU A 3 -59.22 38.35 -26.18
CA LEU A 3 -57.90 38.50 -25.56
C LEU A 3 -57.03 37.28 -25.92
N TRP A 4 -55.75 37.51 -26.22
CA TRP A 4 -54.72 36.47 -26.19
C TRP A 4 -53.66 36.91 -25.17
N THR A 5 -53.66 36.21 -24.05
CA THR A 5 -52.70 36.30 -22.96
C THR A 5 -51.42 35.55 -23.34
N TYR A 6 -50.28 36.24 -23.40
CA TYR A 6 -48.97 35.59 -23.43
C TYR A 6 -48.54 35.29 -21.98
N ALA A 7 -48.59 34.00 -21.62
CA ALA A 7 -47.96 33.48 -20.42
C ALA A 7 -46.46 33.33 -20.69
N ALA A 8 -45.62 34.14 -20.03
CA ALA A 8 -44.18 33.93 -19.99
C ALA A 8 -43.89 32.85 -18.93
N ALA A 9 -43.57 31.65 -19.39
CA ALA A 9 -43.13 30.55 -18.54
C ALA A 9 -41.70 30.82 -18.03
N ALA A 10 -41.51 30.54 -16.74
CA ALA A 10 -40.27 30.69 -16.00
C ALA A 10 -39.15 29.79 -16.54
N ALA A 11 -37.96 30.37 -16.75
CA ALA A 11 -36.71 29.62 -16.86
C ALA A 11 -35.91 29.87 -15.58
N ILE A 12 -36.08 28.96 -14.61
CA ILE A 12 -35.20 28.88 -13.43
C ILE A 12 -33.89 28.26 -13.93
N LEU A 13 -32.82 29.06 -13.97
CA LEU A 13 -31.46 28.59 -14.19
C LEU A 13 -30.99 27.84 -12.94
N THR A 14 -31.21 26.53 -12.89
CA THR A 14 -30.57 25.65 -11.91
C THR A 14 -29.11 25.44 -12.31
N ALA A 15 -28.22 25.93 -11.45
CA ALA A 15 -26.79 25.68 -11.51
C ALA A 15 -26.54 24.16 -11.53
N CYS A 16 -25.66 23.71 -12.42
CA CYS A 16 -25.10 22.37 -12.40
C CYS A 16 -24.23 22.23 -11.14
N THR A 17 -24.82 21.75 -10.06
CA THR A 17 -24.08 21.26 -8.90
C THR A 17 -23.23 20.07 -9.36
N ALA A 18 -21.92 20.15 -9.12
CA ALA A 18 -21.00 19.06 -9.38
C ALA A 18 -21.52 17.79 -8.68
N GLN A 19 -21.84 16.79 -9.49
CA GLN A 19 -22.29 15.48 -9.05
C GLN A 19 -21.19 14.89 -8.16
N GLN A 20 -21.46 14.75 -6.86
CA GLN A 20 -20.62 13.95 -5.97
C GLN A 20 -20.48 12.55 -6.58
N PRO A 21 -19.26 11.94 -6.55
CA PRO A 21 -19.14 10.55 -6.96
C PRO A 21 -20.05 9.70 -6.06
N PRO A 22 -20.68 8.64 -6.59
CA PRO A 22 -21.62 7.83 -5.83
C PRO A 22 -20.91 7.27 -4.60
N GLU A 23 -21.53 7.45 -3.43
CA GLU A 23 -21.18 6.69 -2.23
C GLU A 23 -21.21 5.21 -2.61
N GLY A 24 -20.07 4.54 -2.54
CA GLY A 24 -19.95 3.13 -2.88
C GLY A 24 -21.03 2.34 -2.14
N GLU A 25 -21.84 1.62 -2.91
CA GLU A 25 -22.94 0.81 -2.39
C GLU A 25 -22.38 -0.12 -1.29
N LEU A 26 -22.78 0.11 -0.04
CA LEU A 26 -22.37 -0.72 1.08
C LEU A 26 -22.95 -2.12 0.86
N THR A 27 -22.20 -3.00 0.23
CA THR A 27 -22.60 -4.40 0.09
C THR A 27 -22.70 -5.02 1.48
N LEU A 28 -23.64 -5.96 1.65
CA LEU A 28 -23.86 -6.73 2.88
C LEU A 28 -22.62 -7.51 3.36
N GLU A 29 -21.56 -7.50 2.56
CA GLU A 29 -20.32 -8.24 2.75
C GLU A 29 -19.18 -7.41 3.35
N SER A 30 -19.36 -6.09 3.46
CA SER A 30 -18.37 -5.18 4.02
C SER A 30 -18.31 -5.22 5.56
N HIS A 31 -17.19 -4.76 6.13
CA HIS A 31 -17.05 -4.56 7.58
C HIS A 31 -18.18 -3.72 8.18
N ALA A 32 -18.57 -2.65 7.48
CA ALA A 32 -19.63 -1.75 7.92
C ALA A 32 -20.99 -2.46 7.97
N ALA A 33 -21.31 -3.26 6.96
CA ALA A 33 -22.54 -4.07 6.96
C ALA A 33 -22.54 -5.12 8.08
N TYR A 34 -21.39 -5.74 8.36
CA TYR A 34 -21.26 -6.67 9.48
C TYR A 34 -21.43 -5.96 10.84
N ALA A 35 -20.82 -4.78 11.01
CA ALA A 35 -21.02 -3.95 12.19
C ALA A 35 -22.50 -3.61 12.41
N ASP A 36 -23.24 -3.28 11.35
CA ASP A 36 -24.68 -3.04 11.42
C ASP A 36 -25.48 -4.30 11.76
N SER A 37 -25.08 -5.46 11.25
CA SER A 37 -25.67 -6.76 11.62
C SER A 37 -25.49 -7.05 13.11
N LEU A 38 -24.30 -6.79 13.68
CA LEU A 38 -24.07 -6.92 15.12
C LEU A 38 -24.96 -5.97 15.94
N ARG A 39 -25.21 -4.75 15.46
CA ARG A 39 -26.13 -3.80 16.11
C ARG A 39 -27.57 -4.30 16.05
N LYS A 40 -28.04 -4.70 14.87
CA LYS A 40 -29.41 -5.19 14.65
C LYS A 40 -29.73 -6.46 15.44
N SER A 41 -28.75 -7.34 15.62
CA SER A 41 -28.88 -8.58 16.41
C SER A 41 -28.73 -8.38 17.92
N GLY A 42 -28.36 -7.17 18.38
CA GLY A 42 -28.09 -6.89 19.79
C GLY A 42 -26.70 -7.36 20.28
N LEU A 43 -25.91 -8.03 19.43
CA LEU A 43 -24.57 -8.49 19.77
C LEU A 43 -23.60 -7.34 20.06
N ALA A 44 -23.80 -6.17 19.44
CA ALA A 44 -23.04 -4.96 19.73
C ALA A 44 -23.11 -4.51 21.20
N GLY A 45 -24.16 -4.89 21.94
CA GLY A 45 -24.31 -4.60 23.36
C GLY A 45 -23.58 -5.57 24.29
N THR A 46 -23.01 -6.65 23.75
CA THR A 46 -22.19 -7.59 24.53
C THR A 46 -20.77 -7.04 24.71
N LEU A 47 -20.05 -7.53 25.72
CA LEU A 47 -18.65 -7.13 25.95
C LEU A 47 -17.76 -7.37 24.72
N LEU A 48 -17.88 -8.53 24.08
CA LEU A 48 -17.06 -8.85 22.92
C LEU A 48 -17.49 -8.07 21.67
N GLY A 49 -18.80 -7.84 21.50
CA GLY A 49 -19.31 -7.05 20.38
C GLY A 49 -18.93 -5.57 20.48
N SER A 50 -18.99 -4.97 21.67
CA SER A 50 -18.55 -3.59 21.88
C SER A 50 -17.04 -3.45 21.70
N GLN A 51 -16.24 -4.38 22.22
CA GLN A 51 -14.80 -4.44 22.00
C GLN A 51 -14.44 -4.58 20.51
N TRP A 52 -15.19 -5.39 19.77
CA TRP A 52 -14.99 -5.54 18.33
C TRP A 52 -15.21 -4.22 17.58
N LEU A 53 -16.28 -3.49 17.91
CA LEU A 53 -16.57 -2.19 17.31
C LEU A 53 -15.53 -1.13 17.70
N GLU A 54 -15.11 -1.10 18.96
CA GLU A 54 -14.11 -0.16 19.45
C GLU A 54 -12.74 -0.41 18.82
N ALA A 55 -12.32 -1.67 18.72
CA ALA A 55 -11.06 -2.04 18.10
C ALA A 55 -10.95 -1.55 16.64
N ALA A 56 -12.07 -1.58 15.91
CA ALA A 56 -12.15 -1.11 14.54
C ALA A 56 -11.80 0.39 14.40
N GLY A 57 -12.20 1.19 15.39
CA GLY A 57 -11.92 2.63 15.45
C GLY A 57 -10.55 2.95 16.04
N GLN A 58 -10.15 2.26 17.11
CA GLN A 58 -8.83 2.43 17.74
C GLN A 58 -7.68 2.15 16.77
N ALA A 59 -7.81 1.13 15.91
CA ALA A 59 -6.80 0.82 14.91
C ALA A 59 -6.54 1.99 13.93
N LEU A 60 -7.55 2.81 13.63
CA LEU A 60 -7.39 3.98 12.76
C LEU A 60 -6.64 5.14 13.44
N GLN A 61 -6.62 5.18 14.78
CA GLN A 61 -5.97 6.26 15.54
C GLN A 61 -4.46 6.03 15.70
N ALA A 62 -4.04 4.76 15.79
CA ALA A 62 -2.65 4.39 15.98
C ALA A 62 -2.24 3.26 15.01
N PRO A 63 -2.25 3.51 13.69
CA PRO A 63 -1.84 2.51 12.71
C PRO A 63 -0.33 2.27 12.78
N LEU A 64 0.09 1.05 12.50
CA LEU A 64 1.48 0.69 12.32
C LEU A 64 2.00 1.30 11.01
N ALA A 65 3.07 2.09 11.07
CA ALA A 65 3.75 2.54 9.84
C ALA A 65 4.44 1.35 9.16
N ILE A 66 4.24 1.22 7.85
CA ILE A 66 4.94 0.23 7.01
C ILE A 66 5.55 0.93 5.78
N GLU A 67 6.60 0.34 5.24
CA GLU A 67 7.18 0.72 3.95
C GLU A 67 6.84 -0.36 2.93
N LEU A 68 6.49 0.05 1.71
CA LEU A 68 6.14 -0.89 0.64
C LEU A 68 7.39 -1.27 -0.17
N PRO A 69 7.52 -2.55 -0.60
CA PRO A 69 6.59 -3.64 -0.39
C PRO A 69 6.62 -4.12 1.06
N PHE A 70 5.48 -4.56 1.56
CA PHE A 70 5.34 -5.05 2.91
C PHE A 70 4.69 -6.44 2.93
N GLY A 71 5.24 -7.35 3.72
CA GLY A 71 4.69 -8.67 3.91
C GLY A 71 4.79 -9.12 5.36
N GLU A 72 3.71 -9.66 5.91
CA GLU A 72 3.71 -10.31 7.21
C GLU A 72 2.78 -11.52 7.30
N GLN A 73 3.03 -12.37 8.28
CA GLN A 73 2.13 -13.46 8.69
C GLN A 73 1.71 -13.22 10.13
N GLY A 74 0.41 -13.15 10.39
CA GLY A 74 -0.15 -12.84 11.71
C GLY A 74 -1.36 -13.70 12.05
N ALA A 75 -1.91 -13.53 13.26
CA ALA A 75 -3.09 -14.28 13.68
C ALA A 75 -3.98 -13.59 14.70
N PHE A 76 -5.28 -13.58 14.44
CA PHE A 76 -6.31 -13.11 15.36
C PHE A 76 -6.77 -14.20 16.32
N LEU A 77 -7.08 -13.82 17.57
CA LEU A 77 -7.58 -14.73 18.60
C LEU A 77 -9.07 -14.47 18.83
N ALA A 78 -9.90 -15.51 18.75
CA ALA A 78 -11.36 -15.43 18.89
C ALA A 78 -11.83 -14.67 20.15
N HIS A 79 -11.14 -14.85 21.28
CA HIS A 79 -11.51 -14.29 22.58
C HIS A 79 -10.89 -12.90 22.85
N ARG A 80 -10.16 -12.32 21.88
CA ARG A 80 -9.61 -10.97 21.96
C ARG A 80 -9.92 -10.21 20.66
N PRO A 81 -11.16 -9.68 20.54
CA PRO A 81 -11.55 -8.88 19.38
C PRO A 81 -10.56 -7.74 19.18
N ARG A 82 -10.00 -7.63 17.97
CA ARG A 82 -9.04 -6.58 17.61
C ARG A 82 -9.06 -6.31 16.12
N ALA A 83 -8.51 -5.16 15.74
CA ALA A 83 -8.20 -4.82 14.36
C ALA A 83 -6.72 -4.43 14.27
N GLU A 84 -6.11 -4.73 13.12
CA GLU A 84 -4.77 -4.28 12.79
C GLU A 84 -4.88 -3.22 11.69
N ALA A 85 -4.12 -2.14 11.78
CA ALA A 85 -4.08 -1.12 10.74
C ALA A 85 -2.65 -0.81 10.35
N PHE A 86 -2.42 -0.69 9.05
CA PHE A 86 -1.12 -0.45 8.44
C PHE A 86 -1.19 0.83 7.63
N ALA A 87 -0.36 1.80 7.96
CA ALA A 87 -0.29 3.08 7.25
C ALA A 87 0.96 3.16 6.40
N PHE A 88 0.82 3.63 5.17
CA PHE A 88 1.89 3.77 4.20
C PHE A 88 1.68 4.99 3.31
N GLU A 89 2.75 5.46 2.67
CA GLU A 89 2.68 6.49 1.63
C GLU A 89 2.53 5.83 0.26
N ALA A 90 1.69 6.41 -0.59
CA ALA A 90 1.56 5.99 -1.99
C ALA A 90 1.43 7.22 -2.91
N VAL A 91 1.79 7.03 -4.17
CA VAL A 91 1.83 8.09 -5.19
C VAL A 91 0.66 7.94 -6.16
N GLU A 92 0.08 9.06 -6.58
CA GLU A 92 -1.02 9.12 -7.54
C GLU A 92 -0.79 8.22 -8.78
N ASN A 93 -1.80 7.42 -9.12
CA ASN A 93 -1.90 6.38 -10.14
C ASN A 93 -0.86 5.25 -10.05
N GLN A 94 -0.28 5.01 -8.87
CA GLN A 94 0.29 3.70 -8.58
C GLN A 94 -0.84 2.66 -8.50
N GLN A 95 -0.55 1.44 -8.90
CA GLN A 95 -1.43 0.31 -8.69
C GLN A 95 -1.06 -0.34 -7.36
N LEU A 96 -1.90 -0.16 -6.35
CA LEU A 96 -1.80 -0.90 -5.12
C LEU A 96 -2.36 -2.30 -5.34
N VAL A 97 -1.62 -3.30 -4.87
CA VAL A 97 -2.06 -4.68 -4.81
C VAL A 97 -1.95 -5.15 -3.37
N VAL A 98 -3.10 -5.55 -2.81
CA VAL A 98 -3.20 -6.10 -1.46
C VAL A 98 -3.66 -7.53 -1.57
N THR A 99 -2.82 -8.46 -1.13
CA THR A 99 -3.16 -9.88 -1.06
C THR A 99 -3.33 -10.28 0.39
N VAL A 100 -4.51 -10.78 0.74
CA VAL A 100 -4.85 -11.31 2.06
C VAL A 100 -5.30 -12.75 1.90
N SER A 101 -4.55 -13.68 2.49
CA SER A 101 -4.92 -15.09 2.53
C SER A 101 -4.99 -15.61 3.95
N THR A 102 -5.86 -16.59 4.20
CA THR A 102 -6.04 -17.25 5.51
C THR A 102 -5.74 -18.74 5.39
N ALA A 103 -5.43 -19.42 6.50
CA ALA A 103 -5.22 -20.88 6.50
C ALA A 103 -6.47 -21.65 6.03
N ALA A 104 -6.32 -22.80 5.36
CA ALA A 104 -7.41 -23.56 4.74
C ALA A 104 -8.45 -24.12 5.74
N GLY A 105 -9.76 -24.05 5.40
CA GLY A 105 -10.90 -24.52 6.22
C GLY A 105 -12.17 -23.68 6.00
N PRO A 106 -13.33 -23.99 6.63
CA PRO A 106 -14.46 -23.05 6.70
C PRO A 106 -13.99 -21.81 7.47
N LYS A 107 -13.58 -20.78 6.72
CA LYS A 107 -12.83 -19.65 7.28
C LYS A 107 -13.81 -18.62 7.84
N PRO A 108 -13.60 -18.15 9.07
CA PRO A 108 -14.24 -16.90 9.46
C PRO A 108 -13.76 -15.77 8.55
N ARG A 109 -14.65 -14.84 8.21
CA ARG A 109 -14.31 -13.76 7.28
C ARG A 109 -13.27 -12.83 7.90
N LEU A 110 -12.32 -12.39 7.07
CA LEU A 110 -11.35 -11.37 7.41
C LEU A 110 -11.62 -10.14 6.56
N PHE A 111 -12.18 -9.09 7.17
CA PHE A 111 -12.42 -7.83 6.50
C PHE A 111 -11.10 -7.12 6.27
N ALA A 112 -10.90 -6.61 5.06
CA ALA A 112 -9.83 -5.69 4.72
C ALA A 112 -10.45 -4.41 4.12
N ASP A 113 -10.25 -3.29 4.80
CA ASP A 113 -10.78 -1.98 4.40
C ASP A 113 -9.64 -1.03 4.07
N PHE A 114 -9.81 -0.27 2.99
CA PHE A 114 -8.82 0.67 2.51
C PHE A 114 -9.26 2.11 2.70
N PHE A 115 -8.36 2.97 3.19
CA PHE A 115 -8.64 4.37 3.53
C PHE A 115 -7.55 5.29 2.98
N GLN A 116 -7.94 6.53 2.72
CA GLN A 116 -7.03 7.63 2.44
C GLN A 116 -7.12 8.68 3.54
N ALA A 117 -5.95 9.19 3.95
CA ALA A 117 -5.84 10.31 4.86
C ALA A 117 -6.22 11.61 4.13
N PHE A 118 -7.05 12.43 4.77
CA PHE A 118 -7.32 13.79 4.30
C PHE A 118 -6.62 14.77 5.25
N PRO A 119 -5.76 15.67 4.75
CA PRO A 119 -5.15 16.68 5.59
C PRO A 119 -6.23 17.54 6.26
N GLY A 120 -6.14 17.70 7.57
CA GLY A 120 -6.81 18.81 8.24
C GLY A 120 -6.08 20.13 7.92
N ALA A 121 -6.68 21.26 8.31
CA ALA A 121 -6.10 22.59 8.10
C ALA A 121 -4.63 22.74 8.60
N ASP A 122 -4.17 21.87 9.51
CA ASP A 122 -2.87 21.92 10.19
C ASP A 122 -1.95 20.70 9.93
N ALA A 123 -1.99 20.10 8.74
CA ALA A 123 -1.05 19.08 8.23
C ALA A 123 -1.03 17.68 8.91
N ALA A 124 -1.55 17.51 10.14
CA ALA A 124 -1.89 16.18 10.65
C ALA A 124 -3.21 15.70 10.01
N PRO A 125 -3.35 14.41 9.64
CA PRO A 125 -4.60 13.91 9.09
C PRO A 125 -5.66 13.93 10.18
N THR A 126 -6.70 14.74 10.00
CA THR A 126 -7.82 14.83 10.96
C THR A 126 -8.89 13.78 10.68
N GLU A 127 -8.86 13.12 9.51
CA GLU A 127 -9.89 12.17 9.10
C GLU A 127 -9.36 11.10 8.12
N TRP A 128 -9.80 9.86 8.32
CA TRP A 128 -9.61 8.75 7.38
C TRP A 128 -10.90 8.54 6.59
N ARG A 129 -10.84 8.70 5.26
CA ARG A 129 -11.98 8.38 4.39
C ARG A 129 -11.80 7.00 3.79
N LYS A 130 -12.81 6.15 3.97
CA LYS A 130 -12.84 4.83 3.34
C LYS A 130 -12.93 4.98 1.82
N LEU A 131 -12.10 4.23 1.11
CA LEU A 131 -12.05 4.18 -0.35
C LEU A 131 -12.66 2.89 -0.89
N ASP A 132 -12.29 1.75 -0.31
CA ASP A 132 -12.71 0.43 -0.81
C ASP A 132 -12.62 -0.66 0.28
N SER A 133 -13.05 -1.87 -0.05
CA SER A 133 -12.91 -3.10 0.75
C SER A 133 -12.52 -4.27 -0.13
N LEU A 134 -11.79 -5.24 0.44
CA LEU A 134 -11.60 -6.54 -0.18
C LEU A 134 -12.96 -7.25 -0.33
N PRO A 135 -13.35 -7.69 -1.55
CA PRO A 135 -14.57 -8.47 -1.75
C PRO A 135 -14.53 -9.78 -0.96
N ALA A 136 -15.67 -10.26 -0.45
CA ALA A 136 -15.71 -11.39 0.49
C ALA A 136 -15.12 -12.71 -0.08
N GLU A 137 -15.27 -12.93 -1.38
CA GLU A 137 -14.78 -14.12 -2.07
C GLU A 137 -13.40 -13.92 -2.72
N SER A 138 -12.79 -12.74 -2.54
CA SER A 138 -11.46 -12.43 -3.08
C SER A 138 -10.38 -12.55 -2.01
N THR A 139 -9.19 -12.93 -2.45
CA THR A 139 -7.96 -12.83 -1.66
C THR A 139 -7.09 -11.67 -2.10
N GLU A 140 -7.46 -10.96 -3.17
CA GLU A 140 -6.70 -9.87 -3.76
C GLU A 140 -7.60 -8.64 -3.98
N LEU A 141 -7.08 -7.46 -3.64
CA LEU A 141 -7.64 -6.16 -3.98
C LEU A 141 -6.63 -5.40 -4.83
N ARG A 142 -7.08 -4.92 -5.99
CA ARG A 142 -6.32 -4.04 -6.88
C ARG A 142 -6.97 -2.67 -6.87
N PHE A 143 -6.23 -1.65 -6.45
CA PHE A 143 -6.74 -0.29 -6.32
C PHE A 143 -5.79 0.74 -6.93
N GLU A 144 -6.29 1.58 -7.84
CA GLU A 144 -5.52 2.71 -8.40
C GLU A 144 -5.49 3.86 -7.40
N ILE A 145 -4.29 4.31 -7.02
CA ILE A 145 -4.10 5.37 -6.03
C ILE A 145 -4.60 6.72 -6.58
N PRO A 146 -5.67 7.33 -6.06
CA PRO A 146 -6.31 8.49 -6.68
C PRO A 146 -5.54 9.81 -6.50
N ALA A 147 -4.68 9.90 -5.48
CA ALA A 147 -3.84 11.06 -5.21
C ALA A 147 -2.62 10.66 -4.36
N SER A 148 -1.50 11.36 -4.50
CA SER A 148 -0.33 11.11 -3.65
C SER A 148 -0.64 11.47 -2.20
N GLY A 149 -0.21 10.63 -1.27
CA GLY A 149 -0.34 10.88 0.16
C GLY A 149 -0.41 9.60 0.98
N ARG A 150 -0.94 9.73 2.20
CA ARG A 150 -0.97 8.65 3.18
C ARG A 150 -2.24 7.81 3.06
N TYR A 151 -2.06 6.51 3.09
CA TYR A 151 -3.10 5.50 3.00
C TYR A 151 -3.07 4.57 4.21
N LEU A 152 -4.18 3.87 4.44
CA LEU A 152 -4.31 2.91 5.53
C LEU A 152 -5.07 1.67 5.06
N LEU A 153 -4.52 0.50 5.39
CA LEU A 153 -5.19 -0.80 5.28
C LEU A 153 -5.57 -1.28 6.68
N ARG A 154 -6.85 -1.57 6.92
CA ARG A 154 -7.33 -2.16 8.17
C ARG A 154 -7.73 -3.61 7.95
N LEU A 155 -7.21 -4.52 8.76
CA LEU A 155 -7.62 -5.93 8.84
C LEU A 155 -8.40 -6.18 10.13
N GLN A 156 -9.56 -6.82 10.03
CA GLN A 156 -10.34 -7.25 11.20
C GLN A 156 -11.16 -8.49 10.89
N PRO A 157 -11.08 -9.57 11.68
CA PRO A 157 -11.89 -10.76 11.47
C PRO A 157 -13.32 -10.53 11.98
N GLU A 158 -14.25 -11.41 11.64
CA GLU A 158 -15.57 -11.47 12.29
C GLU A 158 -15.48 -11.65 13.81
N LEU A 159 -16.57 -11.34 14.51
CA LEU A 159 -16.63 -11.52 15.96
C LEU A 159 -16.45 -13.01 16.30
N LEU A 160 -15.67 -13.31 17.35
CA LEU A 160 -15.34 -14.67 17.82
C LEU A 160 -14.56 -15.54 16.82
N ALA A 161 -13.98 -14.93 15.79
CA ALA A 161 -13.13 -15.63 14.84
C ALA A 161 -11.66 -15.69 15.27
N ALA A 162 -11.09 -16.89 15.24
CA ALA A 162 -9.63 -17.06 15.17
C ALA A 162 -9.23 -17.15 13.70
N SER A 163 -8.27 -16.33 13.27
CA SER A 163 -7.87 -16.26 11.87
C SER A 163 -6.38 -16.01 11.75
N ALA A 164 -5.63 -17.01 11.32
CA ALA A 164 -4.27 -16.83 10.83
C ALA A 164 -4.33 -16.25 9.42
N TYR A 165 -3.51 -15.25 9.15
CA TYR A 165 -3.47 -14.54 7.88
C TYR A 165 -2.04 -14.35 7.38
N ARG A 166 -1.93 -14.25 6.06
CA ARG A 166 -0.79 -13.66 5.35
C ARG A 166 -1.28 -12.40 4.66
N LEU A 167 -0.52 -11.33 4.85
CA LEU A 167 -0.74 -10.05 4.23
C LEU A 167 0.47 -9.73 3.36
N GLU A 168 0.20 -9.36 2.13
CA GLU A 168 1.17 -8.78 1.20
C GLU A 168 0.57 -7.48 0.68
N VAL A 169 1.36 -6.41 0.75
CA VAL A 169 0.99 -5.07 0.28
C VAL A 169 2.11 -4.60 -0.62
N GLU A 170 1.81 -4.46 -1.90
CA GLU A 170 2.78 -4.10 -2.91
C GLU A 170 2.25 -2.95 -3.76
N ILE A 171 3.19 -2.15 -4.26
CA ILE A 171 2.93 -1.31 -5.41
C ILE A 171 3.46 -2.06 -6.62
N GLU A 172 2.56 -2.44 -7.53
CA GLU A 172 3.00 -2.95 -8.82
C GLU A 172 3.55 -1.78 -9.64
N ALA A 173 4.74 -1.98 -10.21
CA ALA A 173 5.20 -1.18 -11.33
C ALA A 173 4.18 -1.34 -12.46
N VAL A 174 3.42 -0.28 -12.74
CA VAL A 174 2.40 -0.30 -13.79
C VAL A 174 3.03 -0.46 -15.17
N TRP A 175 4.34 -0.24 -15.27
CA TRP A 175 5.06 -0.10 -16.54
C TRP A 175 6.22 -1.09 -16.69
N PRO A 176 6.42 -1.66 -17.89
CA PRO A 176 7.67 -2.33 -18.20
C PRO A 176 8.83 -1.34 -18.11
N PHE A 177 10.02 -1.84 -17.79
CA PHE A 177 11.22 -1.02 -17.79
C PHE A 177 11.48 -0.47 -19.21
N PRO A 178 11.74 0.83 -19.40
CA PRO A 178 11.74 1.49 -20.73
C PRO A 178 12.98 1.18 -21.58
N VAL A 179 13.88 0.30 -21.11
CA VAL A 179 15.09 -0.12 -21.81
C VAL A 179 15.14 -1.64 -21.81
N GLN A 180 15.22 -2.24 -22.99
CA GLN A 180 15.20 -3.70 -23.14
C GLN A 180 16.34 -4.36 -22.35
N GLU A 181 16.03 -5.42 -21.60
CA GLU A 181 17.00 -6.23 -20.83
C GLU A 181 17.78 -5.45 -19.77
N HIS A 182 17.24 -4.33 -19.29
CA HIS A 182 17.81 -3.55 -18.19
C HIS A 182 16.78 -3.41 -17.06
N ASP A 183 17.26 -2.99 -15.89
CA ASP A 183 16.44 -2.77 -14.71
C ASP A 183 16.89 -1.52 -13.95
N ILE A 184 16.34 -1.33 -12.75
CA ILE A 184 16.58 -0.18 -11.88
C ILE A 184 18.08 0.10 -11.60
N THR A 185 18.94 -0.92 -11.69
CA THR A 185 20.39 -0.77 -11.48
C THR A 185 21.08 0.06 -12.57
N ALA A 186 20.44 0.20 -13.74
CA ALA A 186 20.91 1.04 -14.84
C ALA A 186 20.61 2.54 -14.64
N VAL A 187 19.83 2.90 -13.60
CA VAL A 187 19.53 4.31 -13.27
C VAL A 187 20.70 4.93 -12.51
N MET A 188 21.33 5.95 -13.07
CA MET A 188 22.48 6.62 -12.44
C MET A 188 22.31 8.14 -12.24
N SER A 189 21.22 8.73 -12.74
CA SER A 189 20.79 10.09 -12.35
C SER A 189 19.30 10.09 -12.07
N PHE A 190 18.91 10.71 -10.96
CA PHE A 190 17.60 10.61 -10.35
C PHE A 190 16.78 11.89 -10.53
N PHE A 191 15.47 11.76 -10.33
CA PHE A 191 14.56 12.90 -10.31
C PHE A 191 14.97 13.89 -9.21
N GLY A 192 14.91 15.18 -9.49
CA GLY A 192 15.30 16.24 -8.55
C GLY A 192 16.80 16.58 -8.55
N ASP A 193 17.67 15.78 -9.17
CA ASP A 193 19.10 16.07 -9.28
C ASP A 193 19.36 17.48 -9.83
N ALA A 194 20.35 18.18 -9.27
CA ALA A 194 20.71 19.52 -9.71
C ALA A 194 21.24 19.51 -11.15
N ARG A 195 20.77 20.44 -11.97
CA ARG A 195 21.18 20.59 -13.37
C ARG A 195 21.53 22.04 -13.69
N ASP A 196 22.37 22.23 -14.70
CA ASP A 196 22.86 23.53 -15.16
C ASP A 196 23.44 24.40 -14.02
N GLY A 197 24.22 23.76 -13.14
CA GLY A 197 24.79 24.42 -11.96
C GLY A 197 23.77 24.74 -10.85
N GLY A 198 22.68 23.99 -10.76
CA GLY A 198 21.63 24.15 -9.74
C GLY A 198 20.48 25.07 -10.15
N ARG A 199 20.46 25.56 -11.40
CA ARG A 199 19.41 26.46 -11.90
C ARG A 199 18.10 25.75 -12.25
N ARG A 200 18.16 24.44 -12.50
CA ARG A 200 16.99 23.60 -12.74
C ARG A 200 17.16 22.26 -12.03
N GLN A 201 16.04 21.60 -11.78
CA GLN A 201 16.02 20.23 -11.29
C GLN A 201 15.83 19.25 -12.46
N HIS A 202 16.27 18.02 -12.26
CA HIS A 202 16.08 16.95 -13.21
C HIS A 202 14.62 16.45 -13.18
N GLU A 203 13.90 16.57 -14.29
CA GLU A 203 12.48 16.20 -14.42
C GLU A 203 12.26 14.75 -14.88
N GLY A 204 13.21 13.86 -14.60
CA GLY A 204 13.16 12.46 -15.03
C GLY A 204 14.26 11.64 -14.39
N VAL A 205 14.56 10.49 -14.98
CA VAL A 205 15.69 9.62 -14.63
C VAL A 205 16.55 9.36 -15.86
N ASP A 206 17.87 9.21 -15.68
CA ASP A 206 18.77 8.82 -16.77
C ASP A 206 19.18 7.35 -16.59
N ILE A 207 18.86 6.56 -17.62
CA ILE A 207 19.05 5.11 -17.67
C ILE A 207 20.16 4.79 -18.65
N PHE A 208 21.30 4.31 -18.16
CA PHE A 208 22.50 4.09 -18.96
C PHE A 208 22.47 2.69 -19.59
N ALA A 209 22.75 2.65 -20.90
CA ALA A 209 22.89 1.42 -21.65
C ALA A 209 23.72 1.67 -22.92
N PRO A 210 24.23 0.62 -23.58
CA PRO A 210 24.93 0.77 -24.85
C PRO A 210 24.12 1.54 -25.91
N ARG A 211 24.83 2.29 -26.77
CA ARG A 211 24.22 2.91 -27.95
C ARG A 211 23.59 1.82 -28.82
N GLY A 212 22.37 2.06 -29.31
CA GLY A 212 21.64 1.09 -30.12
C GLY A 212 20.75 0.13 -29.32
N THR A 213 20.78 0.16 -27.98
CA THR A 213 19.85 -0.64 -27.16
C THR A 213 18.40 -0.19 -27.40
N PRO A 214 17.44 -1.11 -27.58
CA PRO A 214 16.04 -0.76 -27.79
C PRO A 214 15.40 -0.04 -26.59
N VAL A 215 14.66 1.03 -26.90
CA VAL A 215 13.83 1.79 -25.95
C VAL A 215 12.38 1.37 -26.12
N LEU A 216 11.75 0.96 -25.04
CA LEU A 216 10.42 0.35 -25.03
C LEU A 216 9.35 1.32 -24.54
N ALA A 217 8.13 1.19 -25.08
CA ALA A 217 6.97 1.93 -24.62
C ALA A 217 6.52 1.42 -23.25
N VAL A 218 6.45 2.32 -22.27
CA VAL A 218 5.94 1.99 -20.92
C VAL A 218 4.43 1.76 -20.85
N ALA A 219 3.68 2.19 -21.86
CA ALA A 219 2.23 2.08 -21.88
C ALA A 219 1.69 2.09 -23.32
N GLY A 220 0.47 1.59 -23.51
CA GLY A 220 -0.23 1.78 -24.78
C GLY A 220 -0.62 3.24 -25.02
N GLY A 221 -0.47 3.74 -26.25
CA GLY A 221 -0.74 5.15 -26.53
C GLY A 221 -0.39 5.62 -27.95
N LEU A 222 -0.32 6.94 -28.12
CA LEU A 222 0.10 7.59 -29.36
C LEU A 222 1.53 8.14 -29.22
N ALA A 223 2.47 7.55 -29.95
CA ALA A 223 3.86 7.97 -29.98
C ALA A 223 4.09 9.07 -31.03
N THR A 224 4.87 10.09 -30.66
CA THR A 224 5.22 11.22 -31.53
C THR A 224 6.73 11.47 -31.46
N PRO A 225 7.52 11.01 -32.45
CA PRO A 225 8.94 11.32 -32.55
C PRO A 225 9.12 12.80 -32.92
N ARG A 226 10.11 13.45 -32.31
CA ARG A 226 10.45 14.85 -32.51
C ARG A 226 11.95 15.05 -32.36
N GLU A 227 12.50 16.02 -33.06
CA GLU A 227 13.87 16.48 -32.83
C GLU A 227 13.86 17.86 -32.17
N SER A 228 14.75 18.06 -31.21
CA SER A 228 14.95 19.35 -30.54
C SER A 228 16.42 19.55 -30.17
N ARG A 229 16.83 20.81 -29.97
CA ARG A 229 18.20 21.15 -29.57
C ARG A 229 18.59 20.53 -28.23
N LEU A 230 17.67 20.50 -27.26
CA LEU A 230 17.93 20.01 -25.92
C LEU A 230 17.78 18.49 -25.84
N GLY A 231 16.61 17.95 -26.17
CA GLY A 231 16.34 16.52 -26.09
C GLY A 231 16.96 15.68 -27.18
N GLY A 232 17.49 16.30 -28.26
CA GLY A 232 17.95 15.57 -29.43
C GLY A 232 16.77 14.91 -30.12
N LYS A 233 16.94 13.64 -30.50
CA LYS A 233 15.85 12.78 -30.95
C LYS A 233 15.05 12.31 -29.76
N THR A 234 13.76 12.60 -29.78
CA THR A 234 12.84 12.36 -28.67
C THR A 234 11.58 11.65 -29.14
N VAL A 235 10.95 10.89 -28.27
CA VAL A 235 9.58 10.39 -28.49
C VAL A 235 8.72 10.89 -27.34
N TRP A 236 7.59 11.50 -27.67
CA TRP A 236 6.51 11.76 -26.71
C TRP A 236 5.43 10.70 -26.89
N LEU A 237 5.19 9.91 -25.85
CA LEU A 237 4.11 8.93 -25.82
C LEU A 237 2.95 9.46 -24.98
N ARG A 238 1.81 9.70 -25.62
CA ARG A 238 0.59 10.13 -24.93
C ARG A 238 -0.29 8.92 -24.64
N SER A 239 -0.58 8.69 -23.36
CA SER A 239 -1.50 7.65 -22.91
C SER A 239 -2.63 8.26 -22.08
N ARG A 240 -3.51 7.42 -21.53
CA ARG A 240 -4.57 7.87 -20.61
C ARG A 240 -3.92 8.38 -19.32
N GLY A 241 -4.13 9.65 -19.00
CA GLY A 241 -3.68 10.25 -17.72
C GLY A 241 -2.24 10.79 -17.68
N ALA A 242 -1.35 10.37 -18.59
CA ALA A 242 0.06 10.77 -18.58
C ALA A 242 0.67 10.93 -19.98
N SER A 243 1.79 11.66 -20.04
CA SER A 243 2.68 11.76 -21.20
C SER A 243 4.08 11.34 -20.79
N TYR A 244 4.68 10.45 -21.56
CA TYR A 244 6.02 9.93 -21.32
C TYR A 244 6.98 10.54 -22.33
N TYR A 245 8.14 10.96 -21.83
CA TYR A 245 9.18 11.62 -22.61
C TYR A 245 10.41 10.74 -22.64
N TYR A 246 10.82 10.35 -23.85
CA TYR A 246 12.03 9.58 -24.12
C TYR A 246 12.96 10.48 -24.90
N ALA A 247 14.18 10.74 -24.42
CA ALA A 247 15.12 11.65 -25.06
C ALA A 247 16.51 11.05 -25.28
N HIS A 248 17.31 11.79 -26.03
CA HIS A 248 18.69 11.46 -26.40
C HIS A 248 18.83 10.25 -27.32
N LEU A 249 17.76 9.84 -28.01
CA LEU A 249 17.74 8.66 -28.87
C LEU A 249 18.76 8.78 -30.02
N ASP A 250 19.27 7.66 -30.50
CA ASP A 250 20.11 7.58 -31.70
C ASP A 250 19.26 7.56 -32.97
N SER A 251 18.14 6.83 -32.94
CA SER A 251 17.19 6.69 -34.05
C SER A 251 15.78 6.36 -33.56
N PHE A 252 14.78 6.63 -34.40
CA PHE A 252 13.37 6.31 -34.16
C PHE A 252 13.03 4.95 -34.78
N ALA A 253 12.20 4.17 -34.09
CA ALA A 253 11.58 2.96 -34.63
C ALA A 253 10.09 3.16 -34.98
N VAL A 254 9.52 4.30 -34.60
CA VAL A 254 8.11 4.65 -34.83
C VAL A 254 7.96 5.88 -35.71
N SER A 255 6.85 5.95 -36.44
CA SER A 255 6.42 7.15 -37.17
C SER A 255 5.57 8.08 -36.30
N SER A 256 5.31 9.29 -36.77
CA SER A 256 4.49 10.25 -36.02
C SER A 256 3.05 9.80 -35.88
N TYR A 257 2.53 9.90 -34.65
CA TYR A 257 1.20 9.47 -34.24
C TYR A 257 0.97 7.96 -34.37
N ALA A 258 2.04 7.15 -34.34
CA ALA A 258 1.94 5.71 -34.29
C ALA A 258 1.20 5.28 -33.02
N ARG A 259 0.24 4.35 -33.16
CA ARG A 259 -0.33 3.63 -32.03
C ARG A 259 0.64 2.53 -31.63
N VAL A 260 0.96 2.46 -30.35
CA VAL A 260 1.87 1.48 -29.76
C VAL A 260 1.21 0.85 -28.53
N ASP A 261 1.58 -0.38 -28.24
CA ASP A 261 1.27 -1.07 -26.99
C ASP A 261 2.47 -1.01 -26.03
N ALA A 262 2.26 -1.36 -24.76
CA ALA A 262 3.35 -1.46 -23.80
C ALA A 262 4.34 -2.55 -24.24
N GLY A 263 5.63 -2.25 -24.21
CA GLY A 263 6.70 -3.13 -24.68
C GLY A 263 7.14 -2.90 -26.14
N ASP A 264 6.39 -2.14 -26.94
CA ASP A 264 6.79 -1.84 -28.32
C ASP A 264 8.07 -0.98 -28.38
N VAL A 265 8.92 -1.21 -29.38
CA VAL A 265 10.15 -0.43 -29.57
C VAL A 265 9.81 0.95 -30.15
N LEU A 266 10.17 1.99 -29.41
CA LEU A 266 10.00 3.40 -29.82
C LEU A 266 11.20 3.96 -30.58
N GLY A 267 12.39 3.42 -30.31
CA GLY A 267 13.65 3.86 -30.87
C GLY A 267 14.83 3.20 -30.17
N TYR A 268 16.00 3.79 -30.33
CA TYR A 268 17.24 3.19 -29.84
C TYR A 268 18.07 4.20 -29.05
N ILE A 269 18.73 3.72 -27.99
CA ILE A 269 19.54 4.56 -27.10
C ILE A 269 20.67 5.24 -27.86
N GLY A 270 20.88 6.52 -27.54
CA GLY A 270 21.94 7.32 -28.11
C GLY A 270 22.46 8.33 -27.11
N ASN A 271 22.94 9.44 -27.64
CA ASN A 271 23.34 10.61 -26.85
C ASN A 271 23.08 11.90 -27.63
N THR A 272 21.98 11.99 -28.39
CA THR A 272 21.70 13.18 -29.20
C THR A 272 21.25 14.38 -28.36
N GLY A 273 21.27 15.58 -28.92
CA GLY A 273 20.89 16.80 -28.19
C GLY A 273 22.01 17.30 -27.28
N ASN A 274 21.66 17.73 -26.07
CA ASN A 274 22.64 18.21 -25.08
C ASN A 274 23.45 17.06 -24.42
N ALA A 275 23.03 15.80 -24.58
CA ALA A 275 23.75 14.62 -24.09
C ALA A 275 24.97 14.22 -24.93
N ARG A 276 25.28 14.93 -26.04
CA ARG A 276 26.30 14.51 -27.02
C ARG A 276 27.70 14.29 -26.45
N THR A 277 28.03 14.91 -25.33
CA THR A 277 29.34 14.79 -24.66
C THR A 277 29.32 13.83 -23.47
N THR A 278 28.22 13.12 -23.21
CA THR A 278 28.10 12.15 -22.13
C THR A 278 28.04 10.73 -22.68
N ALA A 279 28.14 9.73 -21.78
CA ALA A 279 27.88 8.34 -22.13
C ALA A 279 26.42 8.18 -22.64
N PRO A 280 26.16 7.23 -23.57
CA PRO A 280 24.81 6.94 -24.04
C PRO A 280 23.86 6.57 -22.90
N HIS A 281 22.67 7.15 -22.93
CA HIS A 281 21.61 6.93 -21.95
C HIS A 281 20.25 7.32 -22.53
N LEU A 282 19.20 6.78 -21.93
CA LEU A 282 17.84 7.27 -22.09
C LEU A 282 17.54 8.25 -20.97
N HIS A 283 17.18 9.48 -21.31
CA HIS A 283 16.45 10.34 -20.36
C HIS A 283 14.96 9.99 -20.44
N PHE A 284 14.40 9.53 -19.33
CA PHE A 284 13.00 9.13 -19.22
C PHE A 284 12.26 10.04 -18.23
N GLY A 285 11.25 10.76 -18.72
CA GLY A 285 10.42 11.66 -17.93
C GLY A 285 8.95 11.29 -18.00
N VAL A 286 8.22 11.58 -16.92
CA VAL A 286 6.78 11.33 -16.81
C VAL A 286 6.08 12.64 -16.47
N TYR A 287 5.12 13.03 -17.31
CA TYR A 287 4.44 14.32 -17.23
C TYR A 287 2.92 14.13 -17.13
N ARG A 288 2.28 14.86 -16.21
CA ARG A 288 0.82 14.88 -16.05
C ARG A 288 0.25 16.29 -16.18
N ARG A 289 -1.00 16.39 -16.64
CA ARG A 289 -1.65 17.68 -16.96
C ARG A 289 -1.77 18.65 -15.78
N ARG A 290 -1.80 18.16 -14.53
CA ARG A 290 -1.98 18.98 -13.33
C ARG A 290 -0.75 19.04 -12.41
N SER A 291 0.09 18.00 -12.44
CA SER A 291 1.21 17.85 -11.49
C SER A 291 2.58 18.14 -12.11
N GLY A 292 2.66 18.38 -13.43
CA GLY A 292 3.94 18.58 -14.10
C GLY A 292 4.73 17.27 -14.19
N ALA A 293 6.05 17.37 -14.06
CA ALA A 293 6.93 16.21 -14.01
C ALA A 293 6.81 15.49 -12.65
N ILE A 294 6.74 14.16 -12.68
CA ILE A 294 6.73 13.31 -11.47
C ILE A 294 7.92 12.37 -11.49
N ASP A 295 8.36 11.92 -10.31
CA ASP A 295 9.44 10.94 -10.19
C ASP A 295 9.04 9.60 -10.85
N PRO A 296 9.72 9.17 -11.93
CA PRO A 296 9.44 7.91 -12.60
C PRO A 296 9.92 6.69 -11.80
N LEU A 297 10.89 6.84 -10.90
CA LEU A 297 11.61 5.73 -10.28
C LEU A 297 10.67 4.75 -9.54
N PRO A 298 9.68 5.21 -8.74
CA PRO A 298 8.75 4.32 -8.06
C PRO A 298 7.80 3.56 -9.00
N LEU A 299 7.71 3.96 -10.27
CA LEU A 299 6.82 3.37 -11.29
C LEU A 299 7.56 2.35 -12.16
N LEU A 300 8.90 2.32 -12.10
CA LEU A 300 9.78 1.43 -12.88
C LEU A 300 10.32 0.25 -12.07
N ARG A 301 10.11 0.22 -10.76
CA ARG A 301 10.66 -0.79 -9.86
C ARG A 301 9.62 -1.87 -9.56
N SER A 302 9.81 -3.07 -10.07
CA SER A 302 9.11 -4.25 -9.56
C SER A 302 9.66 -4.59 -8.18
N TRP A 303 8.79 -4.58 -7.18
CA TRP A 303 9.15 -4.99 -5.84
C TRP A 303 8.71 -6.45 -5.66
N GLN A 304 9.66 -7.34 -5.39
CA GLN A 304 9.34 -8.73 -5.06
C GLN A 304 9.53 -8.90 -3.57
N LEU A 305 8.46 -9.20 -2.84
CA LEU A 305 8.61 -9.67 -1.46
C LEU A 305 9.49 -10.92 -1.47
N ALA A 306 10.51 -10.94 -0.61
CA ALA A 306 11.27 -12.15 -0.38
C ALA A 306 10.28 -13.24 0.05
N GLU A 307 10.22 -14.36 -0.69
CA GLU A 307 9.32 -15.48 -0.40
C GLU A 307 9.38 -15.80 1.10
N THR A 308 8.34 -15.39 1.83
CA THR A 308 8.17 -15.90 3.19
C THR A 308 7.58 -17.28 3.04
N ALA A 309 8.41 -18.28 3.34
CA ALA A 309 8.09 -19.69 3.28
C ALA A 309 6.62 -19.94 3.67
N ALA A 310 5.93 -20.64 2.77
CA ALA A 310 4.57 -21.11 2.94
C ALA A 310 4.48 -21.97 4.21
N ASP A 311 3.88 -21.40 5.26
CA ASP A 311 2.86 -22.06 6.08
C ASP A 311 2.15 -21.01 6.94
N ALA A 312 0.83 -20.93 6.81
CA ALA A 312 -0.06 -20.03 7.55
C ALA A 312 -0.22 -20.43 9.04
N GLY A 313 0.87 -20.80 9.71
CA GLY A 313 0.91 -21.41 11.04
C GLY A 313 1.34 -20.47 12.17
N PHE A 314 1.43 -19.16 11.93
CA PHE A 314 1.70 -18.24 13.04
C PHE A 314 0.52 -18.24 14.01
N GLU A 315 0.76 -18.58 15.27
CA GLU A 315 -0.20 -18.36 16.35
C GLU A 315 0.21 -17.12 17.14
N ALA A 316 -0.73 -16.23 17.46
CA ALA A 316 -0.43 -15.12 18.35
C ALA A 316 -0.33 -15.62 19.80
N HIS A 317 0.79 -15.33 20.46
CA HIS A 317 1.09 -15.84 21.80
C HIS A 317 2.01 -14.88 22.57
N GLU A 318 2.08 -15.07 23.89
CA GLU A 318 3.07 -14.38 24.71
C GLU A 318 4.46 -14.97 24.51
N VAL A 319 5.43 -14.08 24.32
CA VAL A 319 6.84 -14.41 24.22
C VAL A 319 7.63 -13.65 25.28
N ARG A 320 8.69 -14.29 25.77
CA ARG A 320 9.63 -13.69 26.72
C ARG A 320 10.86 -13.19 25.95
N VAL A 321 11.29 -11.98 26.26
CA VAL A 321 12.52 -11.40 25.70
C VAL A 321 13.75 -12.10 26.30
N THR A 322 14.66 -12.56 25.44
CA THR A 322 15.88 -13.27 25.85
C THR A 322 17.15 -12.43 25.80
N ALA A 323 17.13 -11.26 25.15
CA ALA A 323 18.27 -10.34 25.13
C ALA A 323 18.30 -9.47 26.40
N SER A 324 19.50 -9.14 26.89
CA SER A 324 19.66 -8.27 28.08
C SER A 324 19.08 -6.88 27.87
N ARG A 325 19.23 -6.33 26.65
CA ARG A 325 18.55 -5.13 26.17
C ARG A 325 18.14 -5.35 24.72
N LEU A 326 16.91 -5.02 24.37
CA LEU A 326 16.35 -5.21 23.05
C LEU A 326 15.62 -3.94 22.60
N ASN A 327 15.94 -3.46 21.40
CA ASN A 327 15.23 -2.34 20.80
C ASN A 327 13.92 -2.82 20.19
N VAL A 328 12.82 -2.15 20.53
CA VAL A 328 11.55 -2.18 19.82
C VAL A 328 11.60 -1.06 18.79
N ARG A 329 11.45 -1.41 17.51
CA ARG A 329 11.65 -0.49 16.38
C ARG A 329 10.35 -0.21 15.64
N GLY A 330 10.29 0.95 14.98
CA GLY A 330 9.12 1.35 14.19
C GLY A 330 8.90 0.51 12.94
N LEU A 331 9.97 -0.01 12.34
CA LEU A 331 9.96 -0.85 11.14
C LEU A 331 10.76 -2.14 11.37
N PRO A 332 10.52 -3.21 10.59
CA PRO A 332 11.28 -4.46 10.63
C PRO A 332 12.67 -4.29 9.98
N ASP A 333 13.45 -3.33 10.47
CA ASP A 333 14.80 -3.00 10.01
C ASP A 333 15.72 -2.62 11.17
N GLY A 334 16.99 -2.99 11.07
CA GLY A 334 18.03 -2.72 12.06
C GLY A 334 18.38 -1.25 12.20
N GLN A 335 18.13 -0.42 11.18
CA GLN A 335 18.40 1.02 11.20
C GLN A 335 17.16 1.86 11.53
N ALA A 336 15.98 1.26 11.57
CA ALA A 336 14.73 1.96 11.88
C ALA A 336 14.75 2.63 13.27
N PRO A 337 14.03 3.75 13.46
CA PRO A 337 13.95 4.44 14.75
C PRO A 337 13.57 3.49 15.90
N VAL A 338 14.26 3.65 17.04
CA VAL A 338 13.95 2.93 18.27
C VAL A 338 12.78 3.62 18.96
N LEU A 339 11.66 2.92 19.10
CA LEU A 339 10.49 3.40 19.83
C LEU A 339 10.70 3.26 21.33
N GLN A 340 11.26 2.13 21.75
CA GLN A 340 11.46 1.78 23.16
C GLN A 340 12.56 0.73 23.31
N GLN A 341 13.18 0.67 24.49
CA GLN A 341 14.07 -0.42 24.87
C GLN A 341 13.39 -1.28 25.94
N ILE A 342 13.47 -2.60 25.76
CA ILE A 342 12.95 -3.59 26.70
C ILE A 342 14.08 -4.53 27.16
N GLU A 343 13.90 -5.14 28.32
CA GLU A 343 14.94 -5.92 28.99
C GLU A 343 14.66 -7.42 28.94
N ARG A 344 15.65 -8.21 29.33
CA ARG A 344 15.50 -9.66 29.46
C ARG A 344 14.35 -9.98 30.41
N GLY A 345 13.52 -10.93 30.01
CA GLY A 345 12.41 -11.40 30.83
C GLY A 345 11.12 -10.62 30.64
N THR A 346 11.14 -9.46 29.97
CA THR A 346 9.92 -8.72 29.60
C THR A 346 9.01 -9.63 28.77
N LEU A 347 7.74 -9.71 29.19
CA LEU A 347 6.70 -10.40 28.44
C LEU A 347 6.10 -9.44 27.41
N VAL A 348 6.01 -9.90 26.16
CA VAL A 348 5.39 -9.16 25.07
C VAL A 348 4.48 -10.09 24.28
N HIS A 349 3.46 -9.52 23.65
CA HIS A 349 2.54 -10.32 22.84
C HIS A 349 3.03 -10.34 21.40
N ALA A 350 3.46 -11.51 20.91
CA ALA A 350 3.78 -11.69 19.49
C ALA A 350 2.48 -11.65 18.67
N ARG A 351 2.46 -10.83 17.61
CA ARG A 351 1.28 -10.59 16.77
C ARG A 351 1.46 -11.03 15.32
N ALA A 352 2.68 -10.88 14.80
CA ALA A 352 3.03 -11.27 13.43
C ALA A 352 4.53 -11.50 13.28
N ILE A 353 4.94 -12.08 12.15
CA ILE A 353 6.32 -12.24 11.71
C ILE A 353 6.47 -11.65 10.30
N ALA A 354 7.55 -10.88 10.10
CA ALA A 354 8.00 -10.40 8.80
C ALA A 354 9.50 -10.73 8.67
N GLY A 355 9.82 -11.78 7.91
CA GLY A 355 11.19 -12.29 7.81
C GLY A 355 11.81 -12.61 9.18
N GLN A 356 12.93 -11.94 9.49
CA GLN A 356 13.68 -12.11 10.75
C GLN A 356 13.15 -11.24 11.90
N TRP A 357 12.02 -10.57 11.71
CA TRP A 357 11.41 -9.67 12.68
C TRP A 357 10.09 -10.21 13.15
N THR A 358 9.76 -9.91 14.40
CA THR A 358 8.43 -10.16 14.93
C THR A 358 7.81 -8.88 15.43
N ARG A 359 6.56 -8.71 15.02
CA ARG A 359 5.70 -7.64 15.49
C ARG A 359 5.19 -8.00 16.86
N VAL A 360 5.41 -7.10 17.80
CA VAL A 360 5.01 -7.26 19.20
C VAL A 360 4.14 -6.11 19.64
N ALA A 361 3.27 -6.38 20.61
CA ALA A 361 2.64 -5.35 21.42
C ALA A 361 3.12 -5.46 22.86
N LEU A 362 3.43 -4.29 23.43
CA LEU A 362 3.85 -4.11 24.81
C LEU A 362 2.61 -3.84 25.68
N ALA A 363 2.78 -3.94 26.99
CA ALA A 363 1.70 -3.73 27.96
C ALA A 363 1.16 -2.29 27.99
N ASP A 364 1.99 -1.31 27.61
CA ASP A 364 1.62 0.11 27.50
C ASP A 364 0.88 0.44 26.18
N GLY A 365 0.63 -0.57 25.34
CA GLY A 365 -0.03 -0.41 24.05
C GLY A 365 0.92 -0.11 22.89
N THR A 366 2.21 0.15 23.16
CA THR A 366 3.22 0.35 22.11
C THR A 366 3.29 -0.87 21.21
N GLN A 367 3.25 -0.64 19.90
CA GLN A 367 3.46 -1.67 18.90
C GLN A 367 4.74 -1.41 18.13
N GLY A 368 5.48 -2.46 17.81
CA GLY A 368 6.70 -2.34 17.01
C GLY A 368 7.33 -3.69 16.72
N TRP A 369 8.58 -3.64 16.27
CA TRP A 369 9.31 -4.79 15.76
C TRP A 369 10.52 -5.11 16.63
N ILE A 370 10.69 -6.39 16.94
CA ILE A 370 11.89 -6.92 17.58
C ILE A 370 12.54 -7.98 16.68
N ALA A 371 13.85 -8.18 16.81
CA ALA A 371 14.51 -9.27 16.08
C ALA A 371 14.06 -10.63 16.63
N SER A 372 13.52 -11.49 15.77
CA SER A 372 12.87 -12.76 16.12
C SER A 372 13.77 -13.74 16.86
N ARG A 373 15.09 -13.60 16.75
CA ARG A 373 16.08 -14.43 17.48
C ARG A 373 16.14 -14.17 18.99
N PHE A 374 15.58 -13.05 19.47
CA PHE A 374 15.65 -12.64 20.87
C PHE A 374 14.34 -12.84 21.64
N ARG A 375 13.55 -13.84 21.23
CA ARG A 375 12.30 -14.22 21.89
C ARG A 375 12.26 -15.74 22.12
N GLU A 376 11.58 -16.15 23.17
CA GLU A 376 11.21 -17.54 23.40
C GLU A 376 9.71 -17.62 23.75
N PRO A 377 9.00 -18.68 23.33
CA PRO A 377 7.60 -18.87 23.73
C PRO A 377 7.48 -19.02 25.25
N VAL A 378 6.49 -18.37 25.86
CA VAL A 378 6.12 -18.69 27.24
C VAL A 378 5.34 -20.00 27.20
N ALA A 379 5.93 -21.07 27.72
CA ALA A 379 5.22 -22.36 27.82
C ALA A 379 3.91 -22.16 28.59
N ARG A 380 2.78 -22.59 28.01
CA ARG A 380 1.50 -22.63 28.72
C ARG A 380 1.61 -23.66 29.84
N SER A 381 1.93 -23.22 31.07
CA SER A 381 1.85 -24.09 32.24
C SER A 381 0.38 -24.33 32.59
N PHE A 382 -0.30 -25.21 31.84
CA PHE A 382 -1.44 -25.95 32.39
C PHE A 382 -0.90 -27.27 32.93
N ALA A 383 -0.10 -27.18 34.00
CA ALA A 383 -0.04 -28.31 34.92
C ALA A 383 -1.41 -28.37 35.60
N SER A 384 -2.21 -29.35 35.21
CA SER A 384 -3.35 -29.84 35.97
C SER A 384 -2.87 -30.24 37.37
N SER A 385 -2.78 -29.27 38.27
CA SER A 385 -2.96 -29.52 39.70
C SER A 385 -4.41 -29.20 40.01
N ALA A 386 -5.30 -30.13 39.65
CA ALA A 386 -6.62 -30.14 40.25
C ALA A 386 -6.42 -30.13 41.78
N PRO A 387 -6.95 -29.15 42.53
CA PRO A 387 -6.95 -29.27 43.98
C PRO A 387 -7.76 -30.51 44.33
N THR A 388 -7.10 -31.53 44.89
CA THR A 388 -7.78 -32.70 45.40
C THR A 388 -8.58 -32.27 46.63
N VAL A 389 -9.83 -31.85 46.43
CA VAL A 389 -10.78 -31.69 47.53
C VAL A 389 -11.10 -33.09 48.03
N ARG A 390 -10.43 -33.53 49.09
CA ARG A 390 -10.84 -34.73 49.83
C ARG A 390 -12.11 -34.38 50.60
N LEU A 391 -13.26 -34.79 50.07
CA LEU A 391 -14.49 -34.86 50.86
C LEU A 391 -14.30 -35.90 51.98
N ARG A 392 -14.17 -35.43 53.22
CA ARG A 392 -14.33 -36.30 54.39
C ARG A 392 -15.83 -36.56 54.56
N ASN A 393 -16.30 -37.71 54.07
CA ASN A 393 -17.56 -38.27 54.56
C ASN A 393 -17.35 -38.67 56.03
N ARG A 394 -17.98 -37.94 56.95
CA ARG A 394 -18.29 -38.45 58.30
C ARG A 394 -19.75 -38.89 58.29
N TYR A 395 -19.96 -40.19 58.15
CA TYR A 395 -21.15 -40.85 58.68
C TYR A 395 -20.69 -42.08 59.46
N TYR A 396 -21.29 -42.20 60.64
CA TYR A 396 -21.06 -43.11 61.76
C TYR A 396 -19.84 -42.81 62.64
#